data_AF-A0A078LYD7-F1
#
_entry.id   AF-A0A078LYD7-F1
#
_cell.length_a   1.000
_cell.length_b   1.000
_cell.length_c   1.000
_cell.angle_alpha   90.00
_cell.angle_beta   90.00
_cell.angle_gamma   90.00
#
_symmetry.space_group_name_H-M   'P 1'
#
loop_
_entity.id
_entity.type
_entity.pdbx_description
1 polymer ?
#
loop_
_entity_poly.entity_id
_entity_poly.type
_entity_poly.pdbx_seq_one_letter_code
_entity_poly.pdbx_strand_id
1 'polypeptide(L)'
;MDTFIAILFAAFVFYFVIKYAVRQAIIEAKVNESKLSTQVRANDLFNKIQNTQYEITGETKSEEVKLKAKEIYDTSFDILISDSADEEKLRQLKIKKQEMILLKSEG
;
A
#
# COMPACT_ATOMS: atom_id res chain seq x y z
N MET A 1 40.16 26.86 -32.54
CA MET A 1 40.02 26.88 -31.06
C MET A 1 38.57 27.00 -30.65
N ASP A 2 37.78 27.84 -31.33
CA ASP A 2 36.39 28.13 -30.97
C ASP A 2 35.44 26.92 -31.00
N THR A 3 35.57 26.04 -32.00
CA THR A 3 34.75 24.82 -32.11
C THR A 3 35.03 23.83 -30.97
N PHE A 4 36.28 23.71 -30.54
CA PHE A 4 36.67 22.82 -29.45
C PHE A 4 36.15 23.32 -28.09
N ILE A 5 36.21 24.63 -27.86
CA ILE A 5 35.64 25.26 -26.66
C ILE A 5 34.12 25.11 -26.63
N ALA A 6 33.44 25.25 -27.78
CA ALA A 6 31.99 25.04 -27.88
C ALA A 6 31.59 23.59 -27.58
N ILE A 7 32.36 22.60 -28.04
CA ILE A 7 32.14 21.17 -27.73
C ILE A 7 32.29 20.91 -26.22
N LEU A 8 33.31 21.49 -25.57
CA LEU A 8 33.49 21.36 -24.12
C LEU A 8 32.34 21.98 -23.33
N PHE A 9 31.87 23.16 -23.75
CA PHE A 9 30.72 23.82 -23.13
C PHE A 9 29.43 23.01 -23.31
N ALA A 10 29.18 22.49 -24.51
CA ALA A 10 28.03 21.63 -24.77
C ALA A 10 28.09 20.36 -23.91
N ALA A 11 29.24 19.68 -23.84
CA ALA A 11 29.44 18.50 -23.00
C ALA A 11 29.19 18.80 -21.51
N PHE A 12 29.66 19.96 -21.03
CA PHE A 12 29.41 20.41 -19.66
C PHE A 12 27.90 20.62 -19.40
N VAL A 13 27.18 21.30 -20.30
CA VAL A 13 25.74 21.50 -20.15
C VAL A 13 24.98 20.17 -20.20
N PHE A 14 25.27 19.31 -21.18
CA PHE A 14 24.64 18.00 -21.31
C PHE A 14 24.89 17.12 -20.08
N TYR A 15 26.06 17.19 -19.46
CA TYR A 15 26.34 16.48 -18.21
C TYR A 15 25.33 16.84 -17.11
N PHE A 16 25.04 18.13 -16.92
CA PHE A 16 24.06 18.55 -15.91
C PHE A 16 22.64 18.13 -16.29
N VAL A 17 22.23 18.31 -17.54
CA VAL A 17 20.88 17.92 -18.00
C VAL A 17 20.66 16.42 -17.77
N ILE A 18 21.60 15.57 -18.22
CA ILE A 18 21.51 14.11 -18.04
C ILE A 18 21.52 13.76 -16.55
N LYS A 19 22.40 14.37 -15.76
CA LYS A 19 22.49 14.12 -14.32
C LYS A 19 21.19 14.45 -13.58
N TYR A 20 20.54 15.55 -13.93
CA TYR A 20 19.26 15.93 -13.33
C TYR A 20 18.13 14.99 -13.77
N ALA A 21 18.02 14.70 -15.07
CA ALA A 21 17.02 13.79 -15.60
C ALA A 21 17.12 12.38 -14.97
N VAL A 22 18.35 11.83 -14.90
CA VAL A 22 18.59 10.51 -14.28
C VAL A 22 18.25 10.53 -12.78
N ARG A 23 18.61 11.58 -12.05
CA ARG A 23 18.25 11.69 -10.62
C ARG A 23 16.74 11.73 -10.42
N GLN A 24 16.00 12.50 -11.23
CA GLN A 24 14.55 12.56 -11.12
C GLN A 24 13.90 11.22 -11.45
N ALA A 25 14.31 10.56 -12.54
CA ALA A 25 13.81 9.24 -12.91
C ALA A 25 14.02 8.20 -11.80
N ILE A 26 15.19 8.20 -11.14
CA ILE A 26 15.47 7.29 -10.01
C ILE A 26 14.58 7.60 -8.80
N ILE A 27 14.37 8.88 -8.48
CA ILE A 27 13.50 9.27 -7.36
C ILE A 27 12.05 8.86 -7.62
N GLU A 28 11.55 9.13 -8.83
CA GLU A 28 10.19 8.78 -9.22
C GLU A 28 9.97 7.25 -9.21
N ALA A 29 10.93 6.48 -9.73
CA ALA A 29 10.89 5.03 -9.67
C ALA A 29 10.84 4.51 -8.22
N LYS A 30 11.68 5.05 -7.33
CA LYS A 30 11.68 4.67 -5.90
C LYS A 30 10.38 5.03 -5.19
N VAL A 31 9.84 6.21 -5.46
CA VAL A 31 8.55 6.64 -4.88
C VAL A 31 7.45 5.71 -5.37
N ASN A 32 7.41 5.40 -6.66
CA ASN A 32 6.41 4.51 -7.23
C ASN A 32 6.52 3.08 -6.68
N GLU A 33 7.74 2.55 -6.54
CA GLU A 33 8.00 1.26 -5.89
C GLU A 33 7.51 1.25 -4.43
N SER A 34 7.76 2.33 -3.68
CA SER A 34 7.30 2.45 -2.29
C SER A 34 5.77 2.50 -2.17
N LYS A 35 5.09 3.21 -3.08
CA LYS A 35 3.62 3.22 -3.16
C LYS A 35 3.07 1.85 -3.51
N LEU A 36 3.64 1.19 -4.52
CA LEU A 36 3.28 -0.17 -4.91
C LEU A 36 3.46 -1.14 -3.74
N SER A 37 4.57 -1.02 -3.00
CA SER A 37 4.83 -1.82 -1.79
C SER A 37 3.78 -1.60 -0.71
N THR A 38 3.37 -0.34 -0.50
CA THR A 38 2.35 0.04 0.49
C THR A 38 0.99 -0.52 0.12
N GLN A 39 0.59 -0.41 -1.15
CA GLN A 39 -0.66 -0.98 -1.66
C GLN A 39 -0.68 -2.52 -1.56
N VAL A 40 0.43 -3.17 -1.91
CA VAL A 40 0.59 -4.63 -1.75
C VAL A 40 0.41 -5.05 -0.29
N ARG A 41 1.00 -4.31 0.66
CA ARG A 41 0.85 -4.58 2.09
C ARG A 41 -0.60 -4.38 2.57
N ALA A 42 -1.30 -3.37 2.07
CA ALA A 42 -2.71 -3.15 2.40
C ALA A 42 -3.58 -4.30 1.89
N ASN A 43 -3.34 -4.77 0.67
CA ASN A 43 -4.06 -5.90 0.11
C ASN A 43 -3.77 -7.22 0.85
N ASP A 44 -2.52 -7.45 1.26
CA ASP A 44 -2.16 -8.60 2.10
C ASP A 44 -2.88 -8.58 3.46
N LEU A 45 -2.99 -7.40 4.09
CA LEU A 45 -3.77 -7.26 5.33
C LEU A 45 -5.25 -7.54 5.10
N PHE A 46 -5.84 -7.01 4.04
CA PHE A 46 -7.23 -7.26 3.69
C PHE A 46 -7.51 -8.75 3.44
N ASN A 47 -6.65 -9.43 2.68
CA ASN A 47 -6.77 -10.87 2.45
C ASN A 47 -6.70 -11.68 3.75
N LYS A 48 -5.87 -11.26 4.71
CA LYS A 48 -5.81 -11.90 6.04
C LYS A 48 -7.12 -11.72 6.81
N ILE A 49 -7.72 -10.54 6.77
CA ILE A 49 -9.03 -10.27 7.39
C ILE A 49 -10.09 -11.15 6.75
N GLN A 50 -10.12 -11.23 5.41
CA GLN A 50 -11.05 -12.07 4.67
C GLN A 50 -10.91 -13.55 5.05
N ASN A 51 -9.68 -14.07 5.11
CA ASN A 51 -9.45 -15.47 5.49
C ASN A 51 -9.97 -15.76 6.91
N THR A 52 -9.68 -14.87 7.88
CA THR A 52 -10.18 -15.04 9.25
C THR A 52 -11.71 -14.93 9.32
N GLN A 53 -12.33 -14.06 8.52
CA GLN A 53 -13.80 -13.97 8.42
C GLN A 53 -14.41 -15.28 7.89
N TYR A 54 -13.80 -15.89 6.87
CA TYR A 54 -14.25 -17.19 6.36
C TYR A 54 -14.11 -18.30 7.40
N GLU A 55 -13.00 -18.33 8.13
CA GLU A 55 -12.79 -19.27 9.24
C GLU A 55 -13.88 -19.13 10.31
N ILE A 56 -14.13 -17.91 10.80
CA ILE A 56 -15.19 -17.64 11.80
C ILE A 56 -16.55 -18.10 11.28
N THR A 57 -16.86 -17.81 10.02
CA THR A 57 -18.15 -18.16 9.40
C THR A 57 -18.35 -19.68 9.31
N GLY A 58 -17.28 -20.43 9.07
CA GLY A 58 -17.31 -21.89 8.99
C GLY A 58 -17.24 -22.61 10.34
N GLU A 59 -16.54 -22.04 11.32
CA GLU A 59 -16.24 -22.69 12.60
C GLU A 59 -17.28 -22.36 13.70
N THR A 60 -17.80 -21.13 13.74
CA THR A 60 -18.67 -20.71 14.84
C THR A 60 -20.16 -20.96 14.53
N LYS A 61 -20.95 -21.28 15.57
CA LYS A 61 -22.42 -21.43 15.46
C LYS A 61 -23.19 -20.16 15.80
N SER A 62 -22.52 -19.18 16.42
CA SER A 62 -23.14 -17.92 16.81
C SER A 62 -23.34 -17.00 15.61
N GLU A 63 -24.58 -16.73 15.23
CA GLU A 63 -24.88 -15.81 14.14
C GLU A 63 -24.50 -14.36 14.46
N GLU A 64 -24.46 -13.99 15.75
CA GLU A 64 -23.98 -12.66 16.17
C GLU A 64 -22.49 -12.49 15.84
N VAL A 65 -21.68 -13.52 16.10
CA VAL A 65 -20.23 -13.51 15.81
C VAL A 65 -19.99 -13.47 14.30
N LYS A 66 -20.79 -14.20 13.50
CA LYS A 66 -20.69 -14.14 12.04
C LYS A 66 -21.08 -12.77 11.47
N LEU A 67 -22.13 -12.14 12.01
CA LEU A 67 -22.55 -10.80 11.62
C LEU A 67 -21.46 -9.77 11.92
N LYS A 68 -20.88 -9.79 13.14
CA LYS A 68 -19.76 -8.90 13.50
C LYS A 68 -18.54 -9.14 12.61
N ALA A 69 -18.21 -10.38 12.29
CA ALA A 69 -17.10 -10.68 11.39
C ALA A 69 -17.35 -10.11 9.99
N LYS A 70 -18.58 -10.22 9.48
CA LYS A 70 -18.96 -9.61 8.22
C LYS A 70 -18.86 -8.08 8.26
N GLU A 71 -19.32 -7.42 9.32
CA GLU A 71 -19.21 -5.96 9.47
C GLU A 71 -17.75 -5.48 9.47
N ILE A 72 -16.85 -6.21 10.15
CA ILE A 72 -15.42 -5.90 10.14
C ILE A 72 -14.84 -6.06 8.73
N TYR A 73 -15.24 -7.11 8.00
CA TYR A 73 -14.83 -7.33 6.62
C TYR A 73 -15.33 -6.21 5.69
N ASP A 74 -16.61 -5.88 5.74
CA ASP A 74 -17.23 -4.83 4.91
C ASP A 74 -16.55 -3.47 5.17
N THR A 75 -16.34 -3.12 6.45
CA THR A 75 -15.60 -1.91 6.83
C THR A 75 -14.15 -1.94 6.31
N SER A 76 -13.49 -3.09 6.34
CA SER A 76 -12.12 -3.24 5.83
C SER A 76 -12.06 -3.05 4.31
N PHE A 77 -13.10 -3.50 3.60
CA PHE A 77 -13.22 -3.29 2.16
C PHE A 77 -13.41 -1.80 1.84
N ASP A 78 -14.29 -1.10 2.56
CA ASP A 78 -14.51 0.34 2.42
C ASP A 78 -13.21 1.13 2.64
N ILE A 79 -12.42 0.76 3.65
CA ILE A 79 -11.11 1.37 3.92
C ILE A 79 -10.17 1.17 2.73
N LEU A 80 -10.08 -0.05 2.18
CA LEU A 80 -9.19 -0.38 1.08
C LEU A 80 -9.49 0.47 -0.17
N ILE A 81 -10.77 0.64 -0.50
CA ILE A 81 -11.22 1.38 -1.69
C ILE A 81 -11.37 2.90 -1.46
N SER A 82 -11.29 3.38 -0.22
CA SER A 82 -11.43 4.80 0.11
C SER A 82 -10.35 5.68 -0.56
N ASP A 83 -10.57 6.99 -0.60
CA ASP A 83 -9.56 7.97 -1.07
C ASP A 83 -8.54 8.36 0.02
N SER A 84 -8.50 7.62 1.14
CA SER A 84 -7.56 7.87 2.23
C SER A 84 -6.11 7.64 1.80
N ALA A 85 -5.15 8.31 2.45
CA ALA A 85 -3.74 8.06 2.20
C ALA A 85 -3.35 6.60 2.50
N ASP A 86 -2.43 6.02 1.71
CA ASP A 86 -2.08 4.60 1.81
C ASP A 86 -1.58 4.18 3.21
N GLU A 87 -0.84 5.05 3.89
CA GLU A 87 -0.38 4.82 5.27
C GLU A 87 -1.55 4.77 6.26
N GLU A 88 -2.57 5.61 6.05
CA GLU A 88 -3.76 5.63 6.89
C GLU A 88 -4.60 4.38 6.66
N LYS A 89 -4.78 3.96 5.41
CA LYS A 89 -5.41 2.68 5.07
C LYS A 89 -4.71 1.52 5.77
N LEU A 90 -3.38 1.46 5.71
CA LEU A 90 -2.60 0.43 6.40
C LEU A 90 -2.82 0.44 7.91
N ARG A 91 -2.88 1.63 8.52
CA ARG A 91 -3.12 1.76 9.96
C ARG A 91 -4.50 1.23 10.34
N GLN A 92 -5.53 1.64 9.62
CA GLN A 92 -6.91 1.22 9.90
C GLN A 92 -7.12 -0.27 9.64
N LEU A 93 -6.55 -0.83 8.56
CA LEU A 93 -6.60 -2.27 8.28
C LEU A 93 -5.89 -3.10 9.36
N LYS A 94 -4.80 -2.60 9.97
CA LYS A 94 -4.17 -3.29 11.11
C LYS A 94 -5.11 -3.35 12.32
N ILE A 95 -5.84 -2.27 12.59
CA ILE A 95 -6.83 -2.23 13.69
C ILE A 95 -7.95 -3.23 13.41
N LYS A 96 -8.54 -3.20 12.22
CA LYS A 96 -9.60 -4.14 11.82
C LYS A 96 -9.16 -5.60 11.87
N LYS A 97 -7.92 -5.89 11.51
CA LYS A 97 -7.33 -7.21 11.70
C LYS A 97 -7.29 -7.63 13.17
N GLN A 98 -6.92 -6.73 14.08
CA GLN A 98 -6.90 -7.03 15.51
C GLN A 98 -8.33 -7.27 16.05
N GLU A 99 -9.30 -6.46 15.63
CA GLU A 99 -10.71 -6.66 15.96
C GLU A 99 -11.20 -8.04 15.49
N MET A 100 -10.86 -8.45 14.26
CA MET A 100 -11.21 -9.77 13.71
C MET A 100 -10.57 -10.92 14.51
N ILE A 101 -9.30 -10.78 14.91
CA ILE A 101 -8.61 -11.79 15.71
C ILE A 101 -9.25 -11.92 17.10
N LEU A 102 -9.59 -10.78 17.73
CA LEU A 102 -10.29 -10.78 19.01
C LEU A 102 -11.63 -11.49 18.89
N LEU A 103 -12.41 -11.14 17.87
CA LEU A 103 -13.69 -11.77 17.59
C LEU A 103 -13.57 -13.29 17.36
N LYS A 104 -12.51 -13.73 16.66
CA LYS A 104 -12.22 -15.17 16.52
C LYS A 104 -11.95 -15.85 17.85
N SER A 105 -11.32 -15.17 18.81
CA SER A 105 -11.03 -15.72 20.13
C SER A 105 -12.25 -15.82 21.05
N GLU A 106 -13.34 -15.12 20.72
CA GLU A 106 -14.60 -15.12 21.48
C GLU A 106 -15.61 -16.18 20.99
N GLY A 107 -15.42 -16.68 19.75
CA GLY A 107 -16.32 -17.65 19.08
C GLY A 107 -15.85 -19.09 19.16
#